data_AF-A0A2G9H0T8-F1
#
_entry.id   AF-A0A2G9H0T8-F1
#
_cell.length_a   1.000
_cell.length_b   1.000
_cell.length_c   1.000
_cell.angle_alpha   90.00
_cell.angle_beta   90.00
_cell.angle_gamma   90.00
#
_symmetry.space_group_name_H-M   'P 1'
#
loop_
_entity.id
_entity.type
_entity.pdbx_description
1 polymer ?
#
loop_
_entity_poly.entity_id
_entity_poly.type
_entity_poly.pdbx_seq_one_letter_code
_entity_poly.pdbx_strand_id
1 'polypeptide(L)'
;MALSFAARRVFSSSSAPMVWKSTTAGDLWILGRGRWASSSSSTSSSSSSSSSSSSKPNKKVPTDRIASVIDAVNDRKLPPELRGQRNNVKSETDIINVVEQRVWHAMEEGQFENLPGKGKPLDLSCNPHADPAEDTLYRILNKNGCAPEWVELNKEIRNGIAGWRLGLRKAWMYKSAHDETKWLELSEALKLQLRDLNNKVLHYNLIVPFGRQMFGFKWEKEIDRLNKETDQVDK
;
A
#
# COMPACT_ATOMS: atom_id res chain seq x y z
N MET A 1 -54.88 27.02 25.20
CA MET A 1 -53.57 26.61 24.66
C MET A 1 -52.54 26.74 25.78
N ALA A 2 -52.22 25.62 26.43
CA ALA A 2 -51.34 25.59 27.61
C ALA A 2 -49.88 25.47 27.17
N LEU A 3 -49.02 26.33 27.72
CA LEU A 3 -47.57 26.33 27.55
C LEU A 3 -46.94 25.36 28.55
N SER A 4 -46.31 24.30 28.06
CA SER A 4 -45.53 23.37 28.89
C SER A 4 -44.04 23.75 28.85
N PHE A 5 -43.53 24.25 29.97
CA PHE A 5 -42.10 24.42 30.25
C PHE A 5 -41.50 23.06 30.65
N ALA A 6 -40.52 22.57 29.88
CA ALA A 6 -39.72 21.40 30.24
C ALA A 6 -38.40 21.85 30.90
N ALA A 7 -38.19 21.46 32.15
CA ALA A 7 -37.01 21.76 32.96
C ALA A 7 -35.79 20.95 32.47
N ARG A 8 -34.67 21.64 32.20
CA ARG A 8 -33.34 21.04 31.99
C ARG A 8 -32.76 20.63 33.34
N ARG A 9 -32.47 19.34 33.54
CA ARG A 9 -31.57 18.87 34.61
C ARG A 9 -30.12 19.04 34.17
N VAL A 10 -29.37 19.82 34.94
CA VAL A 10 -27.92 19.96 34.87
C VAL A 10 -27.31 18.78 35.63
N PHE A 11 -26.53 17.94 34.95
CA PHE A 11 -25.68 16.94 35.62
C PHE A 11 -24.30 17.55 35.87
N SER A 12 -24.00 17.75 37.15
CA SER A 12 -22.68 18.06 37.68
C SER A 12 -21.88 16.76 37.76
N SER A 13 -20.68 16.72 37.18
CA SER A 13 -19.74 15.60 37.28
C SER A 13 -18.40 16.13 37.80
N SER A 14 -18.14 15.78 39.06
CA SER A 14 -16.93 16.06 39.83
C SER A 14 -15.67 15.47 39.16
N SER A 15 -14.59 16.24 39.20
CA SER A 15 -13.26 15.89 38.71
C SER A 15 -12.39 15.44 39.87
N ALA A 16 -11.75 14.27 39.75
CA ALA A 16 -10.63 13.86 40.61
C ALA A 16 -9.63 13.01 39.79
N PRO A 17 -8.31 13.17 40.00
CA PRO A 17 -7.26 12.65 39.13
C PRO A 17 -6.88 11.20 39.46
N MET A 18 -6.64 10.39 38.43
CA MET A 18 -6.18 9.01 38.58
C MET A 18 -4.67 8.91 38.26
N VAL A 19 -3.92 8.50 39.27
CA VAL A 19 -2.46 8.28 39.28
C VAL A 19 -2.13 7.02 38.47
N TRP A 20 -1.21 7.12 37.52
CA TRP A 20 -0.61 5.96 36.85
C TRP A 20 0.55 5.39 37.68
N LYS A 21 0.47 4.10 38.01
CA LYS A 21 1.61 3.30 38.48
C LYS A 21 2.13 2.46 37.33
N SER A 22 3.42 2.59 37.06
CA SER A 22 4.18 1.78 36.10
C SER A 22 4.46 0.39 36.67
N THR A 23 4.13 -0.64 35.92
CA THR A 23 4.66 -2.00 36.10
C THR A 23 5.34 -2.42 34.81
N THR A 24 6.66 -2.58 34.88
CA THR A 24 7.50 -3.19 33.85
C THR A 24 7.28 -4.70 33.84
N ALA A 25 6.89 -5.26 32.69
CA ALA A 25 7.09 -6.67 32.37
C ALA A 25 7.42 -6.77 30.88
N GLY A 26 8.54 -7.41 30.60
CA GLY A 26 9.21 -7.39 29.31
C GLY A 26 8.66 -8.36 28.27
N ASP A 27 9.47 -8.48 27.22
CA ASP A 27 9.44 -9.43 26.11
C ASP A 27 8.74 -8.97 24.82
N LEU A 28 9.43 -8.06 24.13
CA LEU A 28 9.26 -7.81 22.69
C LEU A 28 10.26 -8.66 21.89
N TRP A 29 9.75 -9.64 21.14
CA TRP A 29 10.45 -10.19 19.98
C TRP A 29 10.06 -9.37 18.75
N ILE A 30 10.95 -8.47 18.32
CA ILE A 30 10.84 -7.75 17.04
C ILE A 30 11.59 -8.56 15.97
N LEU A 31 10.86 -9.13 15.01
CA LEU A 31 11.43 -9.70 13.78
C LEU A 31 11.63 -8.59 12.75
N GLY A 32 12.84 -8.03 12.71
CA GLY A 32 13.31 -7.19 11.61
C GLY A 32 13.64 -8.03 10.37
N ARG A 33 12.88 -7.85 9.29
CA ARG A 33 13.25 -8.33 7.94
C ARG A 33 14.42 -7.50 7.42
N GLY A 34 15.63 -8.06 7.52
CA GLY A 34 16.80 -7.57 6.78
C GLY A 34 16.82 -8.18 5.38
N ARG A 35 16.69 -7.32 4.35
CA ARG A 35 17.06 -7.65 2.97
C ARG A 35 18.55 -7.99 2.93
N TRP A 36 18.90 -9.17 2.42
CA TRP A 36 20.27 -9.53 2.09
C TRP A 36 20.43 -9.48 0.58
N ALA A 37 21.11 -8.45 0.08
CA ALA A 37 21.72 -8.47 -1.24
C ALA A 37 23.19 -8.87 -1.02
N SER A 38 23.57 -10.06 -1.47
CA SER A 38 24.95 -10.49 -1.49
C SER A 38 25.31 -10.88 -2.92
N SER A 39 25.90 -9.94 -3.63
CA SER A 39 26.73 -10.20 -4.80
C SER A 39 27.94 -11.02 -4.34
N SER A 40 28.04 -12.28 -4.78
CA SER A 40 29.24 -13.09 -4.63
C SER A 40 29.99 -13.11 -5.95
N SER A 41 31.16 -12.48 -5.96
CA SER A 41 32.15 -12.66 -7.02
C SER A 41 32.80 -14.03 -6.85
N SER A 42 32.59 -14.89 -7.82
CA SER A 42 33.24 -16.20 -7.93
C SER A 42 34.67 -16.03 -8.42
N THR A 43 35.63 -16.33 -7.56
CA THR A 43 36.97 -16.74 -8.00
C THR A 43 37.07 -18.25 -7.84
N SER A 44 37.03 -18.92 -8.98
CA SER A 44 37.33 -20.34 -9.12
C SER A 44 38.83 -20.57 -8.91
N SER A 45 39.17 -21.51 -8.05
CA SER A 45 40.47 -22.16 -8.06
C SER A 45 40.28 -23.66 -8.02
N SER A 46 40.46 -24.28 -9.18
CA SER A 46 40.62 -25.71 -9.35
C SER A 46 41.96 -26.15 -8.75
N SER A 47 41.93 -27.20 -7.94
CA SER A 47 43.11 -28.07 -7.79
C SER A 47 42.67 -29.45 -7.32
N SER A 48 42.70 -30.38 -8.27
CA SER A 48 42.82 -31.80 -8.05
C SER A 48 44.14 -32.12 -7.33
N SER A 49 44.08 -32.93 -6.26
CA SER A 49 44.90 -34.13 -6.10
C SER A 49 44.78 -34.69 -4.69
N SER A 50 44.50 -35.98 -4.64
CA SER A 50 44.58 -36.87 -3.49
C SER A 50 45.94 -36.85 -2.80
N SER A 51 45.95 -36.81 -1.46
CA SER A 51 46.83 -37.67 -0.66
C SER A 51 46.45 -37.57 0.82
N SER A 52 46.23 -38.75 1.41
CA SER A 52 46.11 -38.99 2.83
C SER A 52 47.36 -38.54 3.58
N SER A 53 47.23 -37.57 4.49
CA SER A 53 48.18 -37.39 5.59
C SER A 53 47.49 -36.67 6.74
N SER A 54 47.56 -37.27 7.92
CA SER A 54 47.05 -36.76 9.19
C SER A 54 47.71 -35.42 9.56
N SER A 55 46.99 -34.32 9.40
CA SER A 55 47.42 -33.00 9.86
C SER A 55 46.55 -32.50 11.02
N LYS A 56 47.24 -32.12 12.10
CA LYS A 56 46.77 -31.50 13.36
C LYS A 56 45.67 -30.43 13.15
N PRO A 57 44.78 -30.20 14.14
CA PRO A 57 43.61 -29.35 13.96
C PRO A 57 44.05 -27.89 13.75
N ASN A 58 43.97 -27.43 12.50
CA ASN A 58 44.20 -26.05 12.15
C ASN A 58 43.09 -25.20 12.81
N LYS A 59 43.46 -24.13 13.52
CA LYS A 59 42.51 -23.26 14.24
C LYS A 59 41.65 -22.53 13.19
N LYS A 60 40.46 -23.08 12.91
CA LYS A 60 39.49 -22.51 11.96
C LYS A 60 39.20 -21.05 12.33
N VAL A 61 39.34 -20.17 11.36
CA VAL A 61 39.12 -18.72 11.49
C VAL A 61 37.68 -18.48 11.99
N PRO A 62 37.41 -17.49 12.86
CA PRO A 62 36.08 -17.26 13.43
C PRO A 62 34.95 -17.17 12.38
N THR A 63 35.26 -16.63 11.20
CA THR A 63 34.35 -16.53 10.05
C THR A 63 33.84 -17.88 9.55
N ASP A 64 34.69 -18.91 9.53
CA ASP A 64 34.33 -20.26 9.06
C ASP A 64 33.42 -20.98 10.06
N ARG A 65 33.58 -20.66 11.35
CA ARG A 65 32.71 -21.17 12.41
C ARG A 65 31.31 -20.57 12.28
N ILE A 66 31.21 -19.27 12.04
CA ILE A 66 29.92 -18.60 11.84
C ILE A 66 29.25 -19.09 10.56
N ALA A 67 29.98 -19.17 9.45
CA ALA A 67 29.46 -19.74 8.20
C ALA A 67 28.96 -21.17 8.39
N SER A 68 29.71 -22.01 9.10
CA SER A 68 29.28 -23.39 9.36
C SER A 68 28.06 -23.51 10.27
N VAL A 69 27.87 -22.58 11.20
CA VAL A 69 26.67 -22.54 12.04
C VAL A 69 25.46 -22.09 11.21
N ILE A 70 25.62 -21.07 10.36
CA ILE A 70 24.56 -20.59 9.46
C ILE A 70 24.13 -21.68 8.48
N ASP A 71 25.07 -22.39 7.86
CA ASP A 71 24.78 -23.53 6.98
C ASP A 71 24.01 -24.62 7.70
N ALA A 72 24.45 -25.02 8.91
CA ALA A 72 23.79 -26.06 9.68
C ALA A 72 22.36 -25.67 10.09
N VAL A 73 22.12 -24.39 10.39
CA VAL A 73 20.78 -23.86 10.69
C VAL A 73 19.91 -23.85 9.44
N ASN A 74 20.45 -23.45 8.28
CA ASN A 74 19.72 -23.46 7.02
C ASN A 74 19.42 -24.88 6.54
N ASP A 75 20.33 -25.83 6.69
CA ASP A 75 20.12 -27.24 6.35
C ASP A 75 19.03 -27.88 7.21
N ARG A 76 18.86 -27.45 8.46
CA ARG A 76 17.74 -27.92 9.30
C ARG A 76 16.36 -27.44 8.81
N LYS A 77 16.30 -26.34 8.05
CA LYS A 77 15.04 -25.87 7.45
C LYS A 77 14.69 -26.62 6.16
N LEU A 78 15.63 -27.35 5.59
CA LEU A 78 15.40 -28.10 4.36
C LEU A 78 14.64 -29.42 4.63
N PRO A 79 13.89 -29.89 3.63
CA PRO A 79 13.40 -31.26 3.55
C PRO A 79 14.51 -32.28 3.89
N PRO A 80 14.24 -33.32 4.70
CA PRO A 80 15.16 -34.43 4.98
C PRO A 80 15.95 -34.93 3.76
N GLU A 81 15.33 -34.97 2.59
CA GLU A 81 15.87 -35.43 1.30
C GLU A 81 16.96 -34.49 0.75
N LEU A 82 16.99 -33.23 1.22
CA LEU A 82 17.94 -32.19 0.80
C LEU A 82 18.98 -31.83 1.88
N ARG A 83 18.97 -32.50 3.04
CA ARG A 83 19.92 -32.22 4.15
C ARG A 83 21.27 -32.90 3.93
N GLY A 84 22.35 -32.28 4.42
CA GLY A 84 23.68 -32.91 4.48
C GLY A 84 24.44 -32.98 3.16
N GLN A 85 23.85 -32.54 2.05
CA GLN A 85 24.54 -32.39 0.76
C GLN A 85 25.36 -31.10 0.73
N ARG A 86 26.43 -31.05 1.52
CA ARG A 86 27.29 -29.86 1.66
C ARG A 86 28.21 -29.62 0.46
N ASN A 87 28.46 -30.67 -0.33
CA ASN A 87 29.39 -30.67 -1.46
C ASN A 87 28.69 -30.75 -2.82
N ASN A 88 27.37 -30.97 -2.85
CA ASN A 88 26.59 -30.97 -4.09
C ASN A 88 26.03 -29.56 -4.26
N VAL A 89 26.34 -28.90 -5.37
CA VAL A 89 25.67 -27.64 -5.72
C VAL A 89 24.20 -27.99 -5.91
N LYS A 90 23.34 -27.58 -4.97
CA LYS A 90 21.90 -27.81 -5.01
C LYS A 90 21.39 -27.20 -6.31
N SER A 91 21.17 -28.02 -7.33
CA SER A 91 20.66 -27.55 -8.60
C SER A 91 19.19 -27.18 -8.43
N GLU A 92 18.72 -26.17 -9.16
CA GLU A 92 17.30 -25.80 -9.16
C GLU A 92 16.40 -27.01 -9.46
N THR A 93 16.88 -27.88 -10.34
CA THR A 93 16.23 -29.16 -10.71
C THR A 93 16.09 -30.14 -9.54
N ASP A 94 17.09 -30.27 -8.67
CA ASP A 94 17.00 -31.17 -7.50
C ASP A 94 15.93 -30.68 -6.50
N ILE A 95 15.85 -29.37 -6.31
CA ILE A 95 14.85 -28.75 -5.44
C ILE A 95 13.45 -28.96 -6.00
N ILE A 96 13.27 -28.73 -7.31
CA ILE A 96 11.99 -28.94 -8.00
C ILE A 96 11.55 -30.41 -7.85
N ASN A 97 12.44 -31.37 -8.10
CA ASN A 97 12.10 -32.80 -8.03
C ASN A 97 11.62 -33.22 -6.63
N VAL A 98 12.29 -32.75 -5.57
CA VAL A 98 11.88 -33.04 -4.19
C VAL A 98 10.55 -32.37 -3.85
N VAL A 99 10.33 -31.14 -4.33
CA VAL A 99 9.05 -30.44 -4.16
C VAL A 99 7.93 -31.20 -4.86
N GLU A 100 8.12 -31.61 -6.12
CA GLU A 100 7.12 -32.37 -6.86
C GLU A 100 6.78 -33.70 -6.19
N GLN A 101 7.78 -34.48 -5.79
CA GLN A 101 7.54 -35.75 -5.08
C GLN A 101 6.69 -35.55 -3.82
N ARG A 102 6.94 -34.48 -3.06
CA ARG A 102 6.16 -34.16 -1.86
C ARG A 102 4.74 -33.71 -2.18
N VAL A 103 4.55 -32.96 -3.27
CA VAL A 103 3.20 -32.58 -3.74
C VAL A 103 2.43 -33.82 -4.16
N TRP A 104 3.04 -34.73 -4.93
CA TRP A 104 2.43 -36.00 -5.33
C TRP A 104 2.02 -36.85 -4.13
N HIS A 105 2.92 -37.06 -3.16
CA HIS A 105 2.58 -37.79 -1.94
C HIS A 105 1.44 -37.12 -1.16
N ALA A 106 1.44 -35.79 -1.04
CA ALA A 106 0.36 -35.07 -0.37
C ALA A 106 -0.99 -35.16 -1.13
N MET A 107 -0.97 -35.29 -2.45
CA MET A 107 -2.16 -35.56 -3.27
C MET A 107 -2.68 -36.97 -3.05
N GLU A 108 -1.80 -37.99 -3.05
CA GLU A 108 -2.16 -39.39 -2.78
C GLU A 108 -2.73 -39.58 -1.38
N GLU A 109 -2.14 -38.92 -0.39
CA GLU A 109 -2.62 -38.92 1.00
C GLU A 109 -3.93 -38.14 1.20
N GLY A 110 -4.42 -37.43 0.16
CA GLY A 110 -5.65 -36.64 0.24
C GLY A 110 -5.54 -35.43 1.17
N GLN A 111 -4.32 -34.93 1.44
CA GLN A 111 -4.09 -33.77 2.33
C GLN A 111 -4.79 -32.50 1.82
N PHE A 112 -5.11 -32.42 0.53
CA PHE A 112 -5.84 -31.31 -0.09
C PHE A 112 -7.37 -31.45 -0.02
N GLU A 113 -7.89 -32.61 0.40
CA GLU A 113 -9.33 -32.88 0.42
C GLU A 113 -10.05 -32.22 1.61
N ASN A 114 -9.39 -32.13 2.77
CA ASN A 114 -9.96 -31.57 3.99
C ASN A 114 -9.31 -30.22 4.40
N LEU A 115 -9.04 -29.36 3.41
CA LEU A 115 -8.49 -28.03 3.67
C LEU A 115 -9.54 -27.12 4.32
N PRO A 116 -9.15 -26.33 5.34
CA PRO A 116 -10.04 -25.36 5.94
C PRO A 116 -10.49 -24.35 4.89
N GLY A 117 -11.80 -24.31 4.62
CA GLY A 117 -12.38 -23.40 3.63
C GLY A 117 -12.56 -23.97 2.21
N LYS A 118 -12.24 -25.25 1.96
CA LYS A 118 -12.54 -25.89 0.67
C LYS A 118 -14.04 -25.76 0.34
N GLY A 119 -14.34 -25.25 -0.86
CA GLY A 119 -15.71 -25.06 -1.36
C GLY A 119 -16.47 -23.87 -0.75
N LYS A 120 -15.89 -23.13 0.22
CA LYS A 120 -16.50 -21.90 0.73
C LYS A 120 -16.11 -20.72 -0.17
N PRO A 121 -17.03 -19.77 -0.43
CA PRO A 121 -16.67 -18.54 -1.11
C PRO A 121 -15.60 -17.80 -0.30
N LEU A 122 -14.59 -17.29 -1.00
CA LEU A 122 -13.51 -16.54 -0.38
C LEU A 122 -14.06 -15.26 0.25
N ASP A 123 -13.72 -15.00 1.50
CA ASP A 123 -14.08 -13.75 2.15
C ASP A 123 -13.15 -12.63 1.67
N LEU A 124 -13.68 -11.76 0.83
CA LEU A 124 -12.98 -10.58 0.30
C LEU A 124 -13.14 -9.35 1.21
N SER A 125 -13.76 -9.49 2.38
CA SER A 125 -14.08 -8.35 3.25
C SER A 125 -12.88 -7.80 4.03
N CYS A 126 -11.85 -8.62 4.23
CA CYS A 126 -10.66 -8.26 4.99
C CYS A 126 -9.47 -8.13 4.05
N ASN A 127 -8.75 -7.01 4.13
CA ASN A 127 -7.51 -6.84 3.40
C ASN A 127 -6.31 -7.23 4.30
N PRO A 128 -5.61 -8.35 4.05
CA PRO A 128 -4.47 -8.79 4.86
C PRO A 128 -3.27 -7.83 4.82
N HIS A 129 -3.26 -6.91 3.86
CA HIS A 129 -2.19 -5.95 3.64
C HIS A 129 -2.52 -4.55 4.16
N ALA A 130 -3.73 -4.32 4.66
CA ALA A 130 -4.11 -3.05 5.26
C ALA A 130 -3.70 -3.00 6.74
N ASP A 131 -3.48 -1.78 7.24
CA ASP A 131 -3.34 -1.57 8.68
C ASP A 131 -4.66 -1.94 9.40
N PRO A 132 -4.63 -2.66 10.54
CA PRO A 132 -5.86 -3.12 11.20
C PRO A 132 -6.85 -2.01 11.58
N ALA A 133 -6.35 -0.81 11.89
CA ALA A 133 -7.21 0.33 12.20
C ALA A 133 -7.88 0.88 10.93
N GLU A 134 -7.11 1.01 9.84
CA GLU A 134 -7.61 1.44 8.53
C GLU A 134 -8.64 0.46 7.94
N ASP A 135 -8.37 -0.85 8.01
CA ASP A 135 -9.31 -1.90 7.57
C ASP A 135 -10.63 -1.83 8.36
N THR A 136 -10.54 -1.63 9.68
CA THR A 136 -11.73 -1.49 10.52
C THR A 136 -12.54 -0.25 10.15
N LEU A 137 -11.89 0.88 9.90
CA LEU A 137 -12.55 2.10 9.44
C LEU A 137 -13.29 1.87 8.12
N TYR A 138 -12.62 1.31 7.10
CA TYR A 138 -13.23 1.05 5.80
C TYR A 138 -14.38 0.05 5.87
N ARG A 139 -14.25 -0.96 6.73
CA ARG A 139 -15.33 -1.93 6.99
C ARG A 139 -16.56 -1.28 7.62
N ILE A 140 -16.38 -0.36 8.58
CA ILE A 140 -17.50 0.39 9.18
C ILE A 140 -18.16 1.28 8.12
N LEU A 141 -17.37 2.02 7.34
CA LEU A 141 -17.88 2.88 6.27
C LEU A 141 -18.68 2.07 5.24
N ASN A 142 -18.14 0.96 4.76
CA ASN A 142 -18.80 0.10 3.79
C ASN A 142 -20.11 -0.50 4.32
N LYS A 143 -20.16 -0.91 5.60
CA LYS A 143 -21.39 -1.38 6.25
C LYS A 143 -22.49 -0.33 6.30
N ASN A 144 -22.13 0.95 6.40
CA ASN A 144 -23.07 2.07 6.40
C ASN A 144 -23.35 2.61 4.98
N GLY A 145 -22.74 2.04 3.94
CA GLY A 145 -22.84 2.55 2.57
C GLY A 145 -22.15 3.91 2.36
N CYS A 146 -21.27 4.31 3.28
CA CYS A 146 -20.51 5.56 3.20
C CYS A 146 -19.15 5.31 2.55
N ALA A 147 -18.62 6.32 1.87
CA ALA A 147 -17.28 6.25 1.28
C ALA A 147 -16.28 6.98 2.20
N PRO A 148 -14.97 6.66 2.10
CA PRO A 148 -13.94 7.46 2.74
C PRO A 148 -13.98 8.91 2.24
N GLU A 149 -13.63 9.85 3.12
CA GLU A 149 -13.63 11.29 2.84
C GLU A 149 -12.94 11.65 1.52
N TRP A 150 -11.75 11.08 1.26
CA TRP A 150 -11.01 11.34 0.02
C TRP A 150 -11.76 10.86 -1.24
N VAL A 151 -12.56 9.79 -1.16
CA VAL A 151 -13.39 9.33 -2.29
C VAL A 151 -14.48 10.35 -2.59
N GLU A 152 -15.13 10.86 -1.55
CA GLU A 152 -16.20 11.87 -1.68
C GLU A 152 -15.65 13.19 -2.21
N LEU A 153 -14.52 13.65 -1.65
CA LEU A 153 -13.83 14.85 -2.10
C LEU A 153 -13.38 14.75 -3.56
N ASN A 154 -12.92 13.58 -4.01
CA ASN A 154 -12.57 13.35 -5.42
C ASN A 154 -13.80 13.51 -6.33
N LYS A 155 -14.94 12.95 -5.94
CA LYS A 155 -16.21 13.13 -6.69
C LYS A 155 -16.59 14.60 -6.75
N GLU A 156 -16.51 15.30 -5.62
CA GLU A 156 -16.81 16.73 -5.55
C GLU A 156 -15.90 17.55 -6.46
N ILE A 157 -14.58 17.33 -6.42
CA ILE A 157 -13.60 18.00 -7.27
C ILE A 157 -13.93 17.76 -8.74
N ARG A 158 -14.17 16.50 -9.15
CA ARG A 158 -14.50 16.15 -10.54
C ARG A 158 -15.77 16.83 -11.02
N ASN A 159 -16.82 16.82 -10.22
CA ASN A 159 -18.08 17.48 -10.55
C ASN A 159 -17.92 19.00 -10.62
N GLY A 160 -17.17 19.58 -9.67
CA GLY A 160 -16.85 21.00 -9.64
C GLY A 160 -16.09 21.46 -10.87
N ILE A 161 -15.08 20.70 -11.30
CA ILE A 161 -14.32 20.98 -12.52
C ILE A 161 -15.19 20.86 -13.77
N ALA A 162 -16.06 19.85 -13.85
CA ALA A 162 -16.98 19.69 -14.97
C ALA A 162 -17.93 20.90 -15.08
N GLY A 163 -18.52 21.32 -13.95
CA GLY A 163 -19.35 22.53 -13.89
C GLY A 163 -18.59 23.80 -14.24
N TRP A 164 -17.38 23.96 -13.71
CA TRP A 164 -16.50 25.09 -14.01
C TRP A 164 -16.14 25.15 -15.50
N ARG A 165 -15.82 24.02 -16.14
CA ARG A 165 -15.54 23.95 -17.59
C ARG A 165 -16.74 24.34 -18.44
N LEU A 166 -17.95 23.93 -18.04
CA LEU A 166 -19.18 24.36 -18.71
C LEU A 166 -19.39 25.87 -18.57
N GLY A 167 -19.15 26.44 -17.38
CA GLY A 167 -19.16 27.87 -17.15
C GLY A 167 -18.14 28.62 -18.00
N LEU A 168 -16.92 28.09 -18.08
CA LEU A 168 -15.85 28.63 -18.91
C LEU A 168 -16.22 28.61 -20.41
N ARG A 169 -16.79 27.51 -20.90
CA ARG A 169 -17.25 27.41 -22.29
C ARG A 169 -18.33 28.44 -22.60
N LYS A 170 -19.28 28.67 -21.69
CA LYS A 170 -20.31 29.71 -21.83
C LYS A 170 -19.70 31.10 -21.83
N ALA A 171 -18.77 31.38 -20.92
CA ALA A 171 -18.06 32.65 -20.88
C ALA A 171 -17.31 32.91 -22.20
N TRP A 172 -16.67 31.87 -22.74
CA TRP A 172 -15.92 31.94 -23.99
C TRP A 172 -16.79 32.36 -25.19
N MET A 173 -18.07 31.98 -25.21
CA MET A 173 -19.00 32.42 -26.28
C MET A 173 -19.19 33.93 -26.32
N TYR A 174 -19.20 34.62 -25.17
CA TYR A 174 -19.31 36.09 -25.13
C TYR A 174 -18.07 36.78 -25.68
N LYS A 175 -16.88 36.18 -25.48
CA LYS A 175 -15.63 36.66 -26.07
C LYS A 175 -15.69 36.60 -27.60
N SER A 176 -16.20 35.51 -28.16
CA SER A 176 -16.42 35.38 -29.61
C SER A 176 -17.51 36.32 -30.14
N ALA A 177 -18.50 36.66 -29.32
CA ALA A 177 -19.60 37.58 -29.65
C ALA A 177 -19.26 39.07 -29.46
N HIS A 178 -17.99 39.42 -29.17
CA HIS A 178 -17.49 40.80 -28.95
C HIS A 178 -18.04 41.52 -27.69
N ASP A 179 -18.61 40.79 -26.73
CA ASP A 179 -19.02 41.31 -25.42
C ASP A 179 -17.87 41.19 -24.40
N GLU A 180 -16.85 42.06 -24.54
CA GLU A 180 -15.60 41.97 -23.77
C GLU A 180 -15.78 42.24 -22.26
N THR A 181 -16.72 43.11 -21.89
CA THR A 181 -17.01 43.45 -20.48
C THR A 181 -17.54 42.25 -19.71
N LYS A 182 -18.53 41.55 -20.26
CA LYS A 182 -19.10 40.32 -19.67
C LYS A 182 -18.07 39.20 -19.58
N TRP A 183 -17.21 39.08 -20.58
CA TRP A 183 -16.10 38.12 -20.54
C TRP A 183 -15.15 38.42 -19.38
N LEU A 184 -14.77 39.69 -19.18
CA LEU A 184 -13.84 40.08 -18.12
C LEU A 184 -14.40 39.71 -16.74
N GLU A 185 -15.64 40.11 -16.44
CA GLU A 185 -16.33 39.81 -15.19
C GLU A 185 -16.43 38.30 -14.93
N LEU A 186 -16.88 37.53 -15.93
CA LEU A 186 -16.99 36.07 -15.82
C LEU A 186 -15.61 35.41 -15.66
N SER A 187 -14.59 35.92 -16.35
CA SER A 187 -13.24 35.37 -16.26
C SER A 187 -12.63 35.56 -14.87
N GLU A 188 -12.89 36.68 -14.21
CA GLU A 188 -12.44 36.94 -12.84
C GLU A 188 -13.15 36.01 -11.85
N ALA A 189 -14.48 35.88 -11.97
CA ALA A 189 -15.26 34.96 -11.15
C ALA A 189 -14.79 33.50 -11.34
N LEU A 190 -14.52 33.07 -12.57
CA LEU A 190 -14.02 31.73 -12.88
C LEU A 190 -12.61 31.49 -12.35
N LYS A 191 -11.73 32.51 -12.32
CA LYS A 191 -10.39 32.41 -11.72
C LYS A 191 -10.48 32.19 -10.21
N LEU A 192 -11.39 32.88 -9.53
CA LEU A 192 -11.63 32.66 -8.09
C LEU A 192 -12.15 31.25 -7.82
N GLN A 193 -13.12 30.78 -8.61
CA GLN A 193 -13.62 29.39 -8.51
C GLN A 193 -12.51 28.36 -8.76
N LEU A 194 -11.63 28.61 -9.72
CA LEU A 194 -10.49 27.74 -10.01
C LEU A 194 -9.52 27.65 -8.83
N ARG A 195 -9.27 28.79 -8.14
CA ARG A 195 -8.45 28.83 -6.94
C ARG A 195 -9.07 27.98 -5.82
N ASP A 196 -10.37 28.08 -5.62
CA ASP A 196 -11.06 27.31 -4.59
C ASP A 196 -11.07 25.81 -4.91
N LEU A 197 -11.24 25.43 -6.19
CA LEU A 197 -11.06 24.04 -6.64
C LEU A 197 -9.63 23.55 -6.41
N ASN A 198 -8.62 24.37 -6.66
CA ASN A 198 -7.23 24.02 -6.40
C ASN A 198 -6.92 23.85 -4.91
N ASN A 199 -7.56 24.62 -4.03
CA ASN A 199 -7.46 24.40 -2.58
C ASN A 199 -8.03 23.04 -2.18
N LYS A 200 -9.16 22.62 -2.78
CA LYS A 200 -9.72 21.27 -2.58
C LYS A 200 -8.79 20.18 -3.10
N VAL A 201 -8.16 20.39 -4.26
CA VAL A 201 -7.15 19.47 -4.81
C VAL A 201 -5.94 19.36 -3.88
N LEU A 202 -5.48 20.46 -3.30
CA LEU A 202 -4.40 20.43 -2.32
C LEU A 202 -4.80 19.63 -1.09
N HIS A 203 -5.99 19.90 -0.53
CA HIS A 203 -6.50 19.14 0.61
C HIS A 203 -6.61 17.64 0.30
N TYR A 204 -7.18 17.29 -0.87
CA TYR A 204 -7.24 15.91 -1.37
C TYR A 204 -5.86 15.24 -1.42
N ASN A 205 -4.85 15.94 -1.95
CA ASN A 205 -3.49 15.43 -2.05
C ASN A 205 -2.82 15.16 -0.70
N LEU A 206 -3.26 15.84 0.36
CA LEU A 206 -2.76 15.67 1.72
C LEU A 206 -3.40 14.47 2.44
N ILE A 207 -4.64 14.10 2.08
CA ILE A 207 -5.38 13.02 2.76
C ILE A 207 -5.35 11.69 2.00
N VAL A 208 -5.03 11.72 0.70
CA VAL A 208 -5.08 10.51 -0.15
C VAL A 208 -3.83 9.63 0.03
N PRO A 209 -3.95 8.30 -0.02
CA PRO A 209 -2.79 7.42 -0.10
C PRO A 209 -1.88 7.75 -1.29
N PHE A 210 -0.58 7.46 -1.12
CA PHE A 210 0.43 7.73 -2.14
C PHE A 210 0.06 7.11 -3.51
N GLY A 211 0.39 7.81 -4.60
CA GLY A 211 0.10 7.36 -5.97
C GLY A 211 -1.30 7.69 -6.50
N ARG A 212 -2.19 8.26 -5.67
CA ARG A 212 -3.54 8.69 -6.09
C ARG A 212 -3.71 10.22 -6.13
N GLN A 213 -2.64 10.97 -5.93
CA GLN A 213 -2.63 12.44 -5.95
C GLN A 213 -2.96 13.00 -7.34
N MET A 214 -3.45 14.24 -7.36
CA MET A 214 -3.88 14.96 -8.56
C MET A 214 -3.08 16.24 -8.77
N PHE A 215 -2.89 16.62 -10.03
CA PHE A 215 -2.30 17.91 -10.37
C PHE A 215 -3.32 19.05 -10.22
N GLY A 216 -2.86 20.20 -9.74
CA GLY A 216 -3.63 21.42 -9.76
C GLY A 216 -3.90 21.91 -11.18
N PHE A 217 -5.00 22.63 -11.35
CA PHE A 217 -5.44 23.19 -12.62
C PHE A 217 -4.85 24.59 -12.81
N LYS A 218 -4.44 24.88 -14.04
CA LYS A 218 -3.90 26.19 -14.43
C LYS A 218 -4.81 26.84 -15.45
N TRP A 219 -5.02 28.15 -15.33
CA TRP A 219 -5.90 28.90 -16.20
C TRP A 219 -5.45 28.81 -17.66
N GLU A 220 -4.16 29.05 -17.91
CA GLU A 220 -3.57 29.11 -19.25
C GLU A 220 -3.77 27.80 -20.00
N LYS A 221 -3.53 26.67 -19.31
CA LYS A 221 -3.69 25.33 -19.89
C LYS A 221 -5.12 25.02 -20.31
N GLU A 222 -6.12 25.55 -19.60
CA GLU A 222 -7.53 25.33 -19.94
C GLU A 222 -7.98 26.25 -21.09
N ILE A 223 -7.41 27.46 -21.20
CA ILE A 223 -7.62 28.31 -22.37
C ILE A 223 -6.96 27.70 -23.62
N ASP A 224 -5.73 27.20 -23.51
CA ASP A 224 -5.04 26.51 -24.61
C ASP A 224 -5.82 25.28 -25.09
N ARG A 225 -6.49 24.58 -24.16
CA ARG A 225 -7.36 23.45 -24.47
C ARG A 225 -8.56 23.91 -25.31
N LEU A 226 -9.20 25.01 -24.93
CA LEU A 226 -10.35 25.56 -25.67
C LEU A 226 -9.96 26.04 -27.06
N ASN A 227 -8.85 26.75 -27.20
CA ASN A 227 -8.35 27.18 -28.52
C ASN A 227 -8.13 25.99 -29.46
N LYS A 228 -7.52 24.90 -28.96
CA LYS A 228 -7.35 23.67 -29.75
C LYS A 228 -8.65 22.98 -30.11
N GLU A 229 -9.68 23.11 -29.26
CA GLU A 229 -11.01 22.55 -29.51
C GLU A 229 -11.73 23.35 -30.60
N THR A 230 -11.61 24.69 -30.60
CA THR A 230 -12.17 25.54 -31.65
C THR A 230 -11.47 25.34 -33.00
N ASP A 231 -10.13 25.24 -33.02
CA ASP A 231 -9.35 25.03 -34.25
C ASP A 231 -9.65 23.68 -34.93
N GLN A 232 -10.17 22.69 -34.19
CA GLN A 232 -10.58 21.39 -34.71
C GLN A 232 -11.99 21.39 -35.30
N VAL A 233 -12.87 22.30 -34.86
CA VAL A 233 -14.24 22.40 -35.37
C VAL A 233 -14.28 23.15 -36.70
N ASP A 234 -13.31 24.04 -36.94
CA ASP A 234 -13.23 24.85 -38.17
C ASP A 234 -12.48 24.14 -39.33
N LYS A 235 -11.97 22.92 -39.11
CA LYS A 235 -11.31 22.05 -40.11
C LYS A 235 -12.24 20.94 -40.59
#